data_AF-A0A5C4RN89-F1
#
_entry.id   AF-A0A5C4RN89-F1
#
_cell.length_a   1.000
_cell.length_b   1.000
_cell.length_c   1.000
_cell.angle_alpha   90.00
_cell.angle_beta   90.00
_cell.angle_gamma   90.00
#
_symmetry.space_group_name_H-M   'P 1'
#
loop_
_entity.id
_entity.type
_entity.pdbx_description
1 polymer ?
#
loop_
_entity_poly.entity_id
_entity_poly.type
_entity_poly.pdbx_seq_one_letter_code
_entity_poly.pdbx_strand_id
1 'polypeptide(L)'
;MKKQQLRLAVLCLLLVACSQFPVQAGVIIAINHTKWAINRFSVDEQPGIDSIGPYQGGGGGCCYRAPDKWRPGMTVKVDWETGVAFSDDF
;
A
#
# COMPACT_ATOMS: atom_id res chain seq x y z
N MET A 1 -48.08 6.07 -0.13
CA MET A 1 -47.36 4.78 -0.20
C MET A 1 -46.24 4.78 -1.25
N LYS A 2 -46.50 4.88 -2.57
CA LYS A 2 -45.46 4.84 -3.63
C LYS A 2 -44.29 5.83 -3.46
N LYS A 3 -44.56 7.08 -3.07
CA LYS A 3 -43.51 8.11 -2.83
C LYS A 3 -42.59 7.79 -1.65
N GLN A 4 -43.12 7.15 -0.61
CA GLN A 4 -42.33 6.77 0.57
C GLN A 4 -41.46 5.54 0.28
N GLN A 5 -41.98 4.57 -0.48
CA GLN A 5 -41.19 3.44 -0.97
C GLN A 5 -40.03 3.90 -1.87
N LEU A 6 -40.27 4.88 -2.75
CA LEU A 6 -39.22 5.45 -3.60
C LEU A 6 -38.13 6.16 -2.79
N ARG A 7 -38.51 6.96 -1.79
CA ARG A 7 -37.56 7.63 -0.89
C ARG A 7 -36.71 6.63 -0.11
N LEU A 8 -37.34 5.56 0.38
CA LEU A 8 -36.64 4.51 1.12
C LEU A 8 -35.66 3.76 0.22
N ALA A 9 -36.07 3.42 -1.02
CA ALA A 9 -35.20 2.78 -1.99
C ALA A 9 -33.99 3.64 -2.36
N VAL A 10 -34.19 4.94 -2.59
CA VAL A 10 -33.10 5.89 -2.85
C VAL A 10 -32.15 5.99 -1.65
N LEU A 11 -32.69 6.08 -0.43
CA LEU A 11 -31.88 6.11 0.79
C LEU A 11 -31.03 4.83 0.95
N CYS A 12 -31.63 3.65 0.72
CA CYS A 12 -30.90 2.38 0.77
C CYS A 12 -29.78 2.32 -0.28
N LEU A 13 -30.03 2.77 -1.52
CA LEU A 13 -29.01 2.84 -2.57
C LEU A 13 -27.84 3.76 -2.18
N LEU A 14 -28.13 4.94 -1.62
CA LEU A 14 -27.10 5.88 -1.16
C LEU A 14 -26.27 5.31 0.00
N LEU A 15 -26.90 4.59 0.94
CA LEU A 15 -26.20 3.95 2.06
C LEU A 15 -25.25 2.84 1.60
N VAL A 16 -25.64 2.03 0.61
CA VAL A 16 -24.77 0.99 0.05
C VAL A 16 -23.53 1.61 -0.61
N ALA A 17 -23.71 2.68 -1.40
CA ALA A 17 -22.60 3.38 -2.05
C ALA A 17 -21.58 3.96 -1.06
N CYS A 18 -22.02 4.41 0.12
CA CYS A 18 -21.13 4.96 1.15
C CYS A 18 -20.32 3.90 1.90
N SER A 19 -20.75 2.63 1.85
CA SER A 19 -20.11 1.53 2.61
C SER A 19 -18.96 0.81 1.88
N GLN A 20 -18.62 1.25 0.66
CA GLN A 20 -17.72 0.53 -0.25
C GLN A 20 -16.29 1.12 -0.36
N PHE A 21 -15.91 2.07 0.49
CA PHE A 21 -14.55 2.60 0.41
C PHE A 21 -13.54 1.63 1.04
N PRO A 22 -12.61 1.05 0.25
CA PRO A 22 -11.58 0.19 0.80
C PRO A 22 -10.65 0.98 1.71
N VAL A 23 -10.06 0.32 2.71
CA VAL A 23 -9.05 0.95 3.56
C VAL A 23 -7.81 1.27 2.72
N GLN A 24 -7.51 2.55 2.55
CA GLN A 24 -6.30 3.00 1.88
C GLN A 24 -5.24 3.37 2.92
N ALA A 25 -4.16 2.59 2.95
CA ALA A 25 -3.02 2.82 3.83
C ALA A 25 -2.04 3.87 3.27
N GLY A 26 -2.22 4.27 2.01
CA GLY A 26 -1.56 5.44 1.44
C GLY A 26 -0.27 5.09 0.70
N VAL A 27 0.83 5.74 1.06
CA VAL A 27 2.13 5.62 0.38
C VAL A 27 3.04 4.68 1.15
N ILE A 28 3.75 3.80 0.43
CA ILE A 28 4.80 2.95 1.00
C ILE A 28 6.10 3.76 1.09
N ILE A 29 6.64 3.91 2.30
CA ILE A 29 7.93 4.53 2.58
C ILE A 29 8.82 3.51 3.29
N ALA A 30 10.08 3.40 2.87
CA ALA A 30 11.03 2.45 3.42
C ALA A 30 12.35 3.13 3.80
N ILE A 31 13.03 2.55 4.79
CA ILE A 31 14.33 3.01 5.31
C ILE A 31 15.28 1.83 5.28
N ASN A 32 16.38 1.96 4.55
CA ASN A 32 17.38 0.92 4.40
C ASN A 32 18.44 1.05 5.49
N HIS A 33 18.46 0.13 6.46
CA HIS A 33 19.47 0.09 7.52
C HIS A 33 20.70 -0.77 7.18
N THR A 34 20.90 -1.09 5.90
CA THR A 34 21.98 -1.97 5.44
C THR A 34 23.03 -1.22 4.62
N LYS A 35 24.19 -1.86 4.42
CA LYS A 35 25.26 -1.37 3.56
C LYS A 35 25.03 -1.62 2.07
N TRP A 36 24.01 -2.38 1.71
CA TRP A 36 23.69 -2.75 0.33
C TRP A 36 22.57 -1.86 -0.19
N ALA A 37 22.49 -1.66 -1.50
CA ALA A 37 21.30 -1.06 -2.08
C ALA A 37 20.13 -2.04 -2.00
N ILE A 38 18.91 -1.52 -1.92
CA ILE A 38 17.69 -2.26 -2.22
C ILE A 38 17.28 -1.87 -3.64
N ASN A 39 17.50 -2.76 -4.60
CA ASN A 39 17.21 -2.49 -6.01
C ASN A 39 15.71 -2.45 -6.28
N ARG A 40 14.97 -3.32 -5.58
CA ARG A 40 13.52 -3.44 -5.69
C ARG A 40 12.95 -3.95 -4.38
N PHE A 41 11.75 -3.50 -4.03
CA PHE A 41 10.94 -4.12 -3.00
C PHE A 41 9.45 -3.99 -3.30
N SER A 42 8.65 -4.85 -2.68
CA SER A 42 7.20 -4.83 -2.71
C SER A 42 6.60 -5.26 -1.38
N VAL A 43 5.42 -4.75 -1.07
CA VAL A 43 4.60 -5.11 0.10
C VAL A 43 3.30 -5.71 -0.42
N ASP A 44 3.05 -6.99 -0.15
CA ASP A 44 1.91 -7.74 -0.68
C ASP A 44 1.78 -7.56 -2.21
N GLU A 45 2.89 -7.78 -2.92
CA GLU A 45 3.02 -7.62 -4.38
C GLU A 45 2.92 -6.17 -4.90
N GLN A 46 2.57 -5.19 -4.05
CA GLN A 46 2.54 -3.78 -4.42
C GLN A 46 3.96 -3.18 -4.42
N PRO A 47 4.44 -2.58 -5.53
CA PRO A 47 5.81 -2.09 -5.62
C PRO A 47 6.05 -0.81 -4.81
N GLY A 48 7.24 -0.70 -4.23
CA GLY A 48 7.72 0.51 -3.55
C GLY A 48 8.15 1.66 -4.47
N ILE A 49 8.22 1.43 -5.78
CA ILE A 49 8.57 2.36 -6.90
C ILE A 49 10.03 2.86 -6.93
N ASP A 50 10.79 2.78 -5.84
CA ASP A 50 12.15 3.33 -5.78
C ASP A 50 13.21 2.30 -5.34
N SER A 51 14.46 2.56 -5.74
CA SER A 51 15.65 1.87 -5.24
C SER A 51 16.23 2.65 -4.06
N ILE A 52 16.63 1.96 -3.00
CA ILE A 52 17.06 2.62 -1.76
C ILE A 52 18.56 2.39 -1.55
N GLY A 53 19.34 3.46 -1.59
CA GLY A 53 20.76 3.40 -1.30
C GLY A 53 21.06 3.00 0.15
N PRO A 54 22.33 2.67 0.48
CA PRO A 54 22.74 2.32 1.82
C PRO A 54 22.41 3.43 2.82
N TYR A 55 21.76 3.08 3.94
CA TYR A 55 21.43 4.03 5.02
C TYR A 55 20.52 5.19 4.59
N GLN A 56 19.76 5.03 3.50
CA GLN A 56 18.84 6.04 2.97
C GLN A 56 17.37 5.65 3.16
N GLY A 57 16.50 6.65 3.03
CA GLY A 57 15.07 6.46 2.87
C GLY A 57 14.67 6.55 1.40
N GLY A 58 13.59 5.86 1.04
CA GLY A 58 13.02 5.89 -0.30
C GLY A 58 11.62 5.30 -0.33
N GLY A 59 11.15 4.96 -1.51
CA GLY A 59 9.81 4.43 -1.75
C GLY A 59 8.97 5.41 -2.57
N GLY A 60 7.69 5.51 -2.27
CA GLY A 60 6.76 6.36 -3.03
C GLY A 60 5.69 5.59 -3.80
N GLY A 61 5.67 4.25 -3.68
CA GLY A 61 4.55 3.42 -4.12
C GLY A 61 3.23 3.92 -3.55
N CYS A 62 2.40 4.55 -4.38
CA CYS A 62 1.09 5.02 -3.95
C CYS A 62 0.14 3.84 -3.73
N CYS A 63 -0.95 4.17 -3.05
CA CYS A 63 -2.19 3.44 -3.15
C CYS A 63 -2.13 2.02 -2.57
N TYR A 64 -1.25 1.80 -1.58
CA TYR A 64 -1.23 0.56 -0.82
C TYR A 64 -2.56 0.39 -0.08
N ARG A 65 -3.13 -0.81 -0.21
CA ARG A 65 -4.40 -1.18 0.42
C ARG A 65 -4.12 -2.21 1.49
N ALA A 66 -4.33 -1.82 2.73
CA ALA A 66 -4.35 -2.77 3.83
C ALA A 66 -5.65 -3.59 3.79
N PRO A 67 -5.70 -4.76 4.41
CA PRO A 67 -6.95 -5.50 4.58
C PRO A 67 -8.03 -4.63 5.24
N ASP A 68 -9.27 -4.71 4.74
CA ASP A 68 -10.38 -3.87 5.20
C ASP A 68 -10.76 -4.05 6.69
N LYS A 69 -10.43 -5.20 7.27
CA LYS A 69 -10.75 -5.53 8.66
C LYS A 69 -9.50 -5.95 9.40
N TRP A 70 -9.10 -5.15 10.38
CA TRP A 70 -8.00 -5.51 11.27
C TRP A 70 -8.30 -6.79 12.07
N ARG A 71 -7.26 -7.62 12.25
CA ARG A 71 -7.27 -8.81 13.13
C ARG A 71 -5.94 -8.89 13.87
N PRO A 72 -5.91 -9.38 15.12
CA PRO A 72 -4.66 -9.69 15.80
C PRO A 72 -3.81 -10.65 14.96
N GLY A 73 -2.51 -10.36 14.87
CA GLY A 73 -1.55 -11.21 14.14
C GLY A 73 -1.49 -10.99 12.63
N MET A 74 -2.14 -9.96 12.08
CA MET A 74 -1.94 -9.58 10.68
C MET A 74 -0.48 -9.21 10.39
N THR A 75 0.01 -9.65 9.23
CA THR A 75 1.35 -9.38 8.71
C THR A 75 1.24 -8.96 7.25
N VAL A 76 2.29 -8.31 6.75
CA VAL A 76 2.49 -8.06 5.31
C VAL A 76 3.66 -8.92 4.83
N LYS A 77 3.63 -9.30 3.55
CA LYS A 77 4.78 -9.95 2.91
C LYS A 77 5.65 -8.89 2.26
N VAL A 78 6.91 -8.82 2.67
CA VAL A 78 7.91 -7.95 2.05
C VAL A 78 8.86 -8.80 1.21
N ASP A 79 8.78 -8.63 -0.11
CA ASP A 79 9.75 -9.20 -1.05
C ASP A 79 10.71 -8.09 -1.49
N TRP A 80 12.01 -8.38 -1.56
CA TRP A 80 13.02 -7.38 -1.90
C TRP A 80 14.29 -8.00 -2.48
N GLU A 81 15.08 -7.17 -3.14
CA GLU A 81 16.34 -7.55 -3.79
C GLU A 81 17.48 -6.62 -3.36
N THR A 82 18.60 -7.21 -2.93
CA THR A 82 19.85 -6.49 -2.64
C THR A 82 20.64 -6.19 -3.92
N GLY A 83 21.34 -5.07 -3.94
CA GLY A 83 22.32 -4.73 -4.98
C GLY A 83 23.57 -4.03 -4.44
N VAL A 84 24.57 -3.89 -5.32
CA VAL A 84 25.75 -3.06 -5.06
C VAL A 84 25.38 -1.62 -5.38
N ALA A 85 25.62 -0.70 -4.43
CA ALA A 85 25.20 0.70 -4.57
C ALA A 85 26.14 1.53 -5.46
N PHE A 86 27.32 1.00 -5.77
CA PHE A 86 28.39 1.68 -6.49
C PHE A 86 28.88 0.78 -7.61
N SER A 87 29.22 1.35 -8.76
CA SER A 87 30.10 0.67 -9.71
C SER A 87 31.47 0.51 -9.05
N ASP A 88 32.07 -0.65 -9.16
CA ASP A 88 33.52 -0.76 -8.97
C ASP A 88 34.12 0.12 -10.08
N ASP A 89 34.65 1.29 -9.73
CA ASP A 89 35.37 2.14 -10.66
C ASP A 89 36.59 1.33 -11.17
N PHE A 90 36.54 0.92 -12.44
CA PHE A 90 37.62 0.21 -13.15
C PHE A 90 38.70 1.17 -13.66
#